data_AF-A0A2V8MFV9-F1
#
_entry.id   AF-A0A2V8MFV9-F1
#
_cell.length_a   1.000
_cell.length_b   1.000
_cell.length_c   1.000
_cell.angle_alpha   90.00
_cell.angle_beta   90.00
_cell.angle_gamma   90.00
#
_symmetry.space_group_name_H-M   'P 1'
#
loop_
_entity.id
_entity.type
_entity.pdbx_description
1 polymer ?
#
loop_
_entity_poly.entity_id
_entity_poly.type
_entity_poly.pdbx_seq_one_letter_code
_entity_poly.pdbx_strand_id
1 'polypeptide(L)'
;DFWSERPETDKIWFSLFTPQVGETSYEILPRPARLQVVRELHDIRVKYPKLSMTKMTIDGFLNPPSQPSDCIFANVTRTITADLKTRVGPCQFGGNPDCSQCGCLASAGLNSIGKAKLPGGVSVGWIYQGSYKIGNVFAAMRGD
;
A
#
# COMPACT_ATOMS: atom_id res chain seq x y z
N ASP A 1 -1.74 17.14 18.48
CA ASP A 1 -0.97 18.39 18.62
C ASP A 1 0.53 18.11 18.70
N PHE A 2 1.00 17.34 19.69
CA PHE A 2 2.42 16.99 19.89
C PHE A 2 3.27 16.83 18.61
N TRP A 3 3.03 15.81 17.78
CA TRP A 3 3.83 15.55 16.58
C TRP A 3 3.69 16.64 15.52
N SER A 4 2.51 17.27 15.42
CA SER A 4 2.28 18.34 14.45
C SER A 4 3.05 19.61 14.78
N GLU A 5 3.30 19.87 16.06
CA GLU A 5 4.01 21.07 16.54
C GLU A 5 5.54 20.95 16.44
N ARG A 6 6.09 19.73 16.32
CA ARG A 6 7.54 19.52 16.27
C ARG A 6 8.13 19.92 14.92
N PRO A 7 9.07 20.88 14.83
CA PRO A 7 9.69 21.24 13.57
C PRO A 7 10.44 20.08 12.91
N GLU A 8 10.91 19.10 13.70
CA GLU A 8 11.60 17.89 13.23
C GLU A 8 10.67 16.89 12.55
N THR A 9 9.35 16.97 12.81
CA THR A 9 8.36 16.13 12.14
C THR A 9 7.92 16.85 10.87
N ASP A 10 8.31 16.33 9.70
CA ASP A 10 7.84 16.85 8.41
C ASP A 10 6.46 16.27 8.04
N LYS A 11 6.37 14.93 8.00
CA LYS A 11 5.16 14.20 7.57
C LYS A 11 4.86 13.05 8.52
N ILE A 12 3.57 12.81 8.68
CA ILE A 12 3.00 11.71 9.45
C ILE A 12 2.18 10.87 8.49
N TRP A 13 2.37 9.56 8.55
CA TRP A 13 1.59 8.59 7.83
C TRP A 13 1.18 7.44 8.75
N PHE A 14 0.09 6.78 8.41
CA PHE A 14 -0.40 5.60 9.10
C PHE A 14 -0.43 4.40 8.14
N SER A 15 0.00 3.25 8.64
CA SER A 15 -0.33 1.95 8.07
C SER A 15 -1.16 1.17 9.09
N LEU A 16 -2.03 0.29 8.61
CA LEU A 16 -2.76 -0.65 9.43
C LEU A 16 -2.03 -2.00 9.42
N PHE A 17 -2.37 -2.86 10.38
CA PHE A 17 -1.86 -4.22 10.42
C PHE A 17 -2.25 -4.99 9.15
N THR A 18 -1.30 -5.80 8.63
CA THR A 18 -1.53 -6.70 7.49
C THR A 18 -1.29 -8.13 7.96
N PRO A 19 -2.36 -8.93 8.11
CA PRO A 19 -2.21 -10.30 8.60
C PRO A 19 -1.58 -11.22 7.56
N GLN A 20 -1.06 -12.35 8.03
CA GLN A 20 -0.81 -13.54 7.23
C GLN A 20 -2.11 -14.34 7.07
N VAL A 21 -2.21 -15.12 5.99
CA VAL A 21 -3.35 -16.04 5.81
C VAL A 21 -3.43 -17.01 6.98
N GLY A 22 -4.61 -17.09 7.61
CA GLY A 22 -4.86 -17.96 8.77
C GLY A 22 -4.48 -17.37 10.13
N GLU A 23 -3.96 -16.14 10.16
CA GLU A 23 -3.62 -15.45 11.40
C GLU A 23 -4.87 -15.03 12.19
N THR A 24 -4.80 -15.11 13.52
CA THR A 24 -5.91 -14.78 14.44
C THR A 24 -5.51 -13.71 15.47
N SER A 25 -4.51 -12.90 15.15
CA SER A 25 -3.96 -11.87 16.02
C SER A 25 -5.01 -10.80 16.38
N TYR A 26 -4.92 -10.27 17.59
CA TYR A 26 -5.85 -9.26 18.12
C TYR A 26 -5.78 -7.94 17.33
N GLU A 27 -4.65 -7.68 16.68
CA GLU A 27 -4.35 -6.52 15.85
C GLU A 27 -5.12 -6.50 14.53
N ILE A 28 -5.72 -7.64 14.14
CA ILE A 28 -6.54 -7.73 12.92
C ILE A 28 -7.82 -6.92 13.13
N LEU A 29 -7.95 -5.81 12.38
CA LEU A 29 -9.11 -4.95 12.47
C LEU A 29 -10.34 -5.57 11.76
N PRO A 30 -11.44 -5.84 12.50
CA PRO A 30 -12.70 -6.23 11.89
C PRO A 30 -13.20 -5.14 10.92
N ARG A 31 -14.04 -5.53 9.96
CA ARG A 31 -14.59 -4.62 8.94
C ARG A 31 -15.17 -3.31 9.53
N PRO A 32 -15.98 -3.33 10.62
CA PRO A 32 -16.50 -2.11 11.22
C PRO A 32 -15.41 -1.21 11.83
N ALA A 33 -14.41 -1.79 12.49
CA ALA A 33 -13.29 -1.04 13.06
C ALA A 33 -12.45 -0.40 11.95
N ARG A 34 -12.20 -1.12 10.85
CA ARG A 34 -11.52 -0.58 9.67
C ARG A 34 -12.27 0.60 9.04
N LEU A 35 -13.61 0.52 8.96
CA LEU A 35 -14.44 1.64 8.50
C LEU A 35 -14.34 2.84 9.43
N GLN A 36 -14.33 2.60 10.74
CA GLN A 36 -14.16 3.65 11.74
C GLN A 36 -12.81 4.34 11.60
N VAL A 37 -11.71 3.59 11.51
CA VAL A 37 -10.36 4.14 11.30
C VAL A 37 -10.30 5.01 10.05
N VAL A 38 -10.89 4.57 8.94
CA VAL A 38 -10.93 5.36 7.70
C VAL A 38 -11.70 6.67 7.87
N ARG A 39 -12.84 6.67 8.59
CA ARG A 39 -13.57 7.90 8.91
C ARG A 39 -12.74 8.83 9.78
N GLU A 40 -12.16 8.32 10.86
CA GLU A 40 -11.35 9.13 11.78
C GLU A 40 -10.12 9.72 11.07
N LEU A 41 -9.45 8.95 10.20
CA LEU A 41 -8.34 9.44 9.37
C LEU A 41 -8.76 10.58 8.44
N HIS A 42 -9.99 10.54 7.90
CA HIS A 42 -10.54 11.66 7.10
C HIS A 42 -10.79 12.92 7.92
N ASP A 43 -11.21 12.78 9.17
CA ASP A 43 -11.45 13.92 10.05
C ASP A 43 -10.12 14.54 10.50
N ILE A 44 -9.18 13.72 10.97
CA ILE A 44 -7.92 14.22 11.54
C ILE A 44 -6.96 14.75 10.47
N ARG A 45 -7.03 14.29 9.20
CA ARG A 45 -6.19 14.84 8.12
C ARG A 45 -6.52 16.30 7.78
N VAL A 46 -7.75 16.73 8.05
CA VAL A 46 -8.16 18.13 7.85
C VAL A 46 -7.65 18.98 9.00
N LYS A 47 -7.67 18.44 10.22
CA LYS A 47 -7.21 19.13 11.44
C LYS A 47 -5.69 19.23 11.54
N TYR A 48 -4.96 18.22 11.05
CA TYR A 48 -3.51 18.10 11.22
C TYR A 48 -2.79 18.09 9.87
N PRO A 49 -2.26 19.24 9.39
CA PRO A 49 -1.64 19.35 8.07
C PRO A 49 -0.45 18.42 7.85
N LYS A 50 0.25 18.03 8.92
CA LYS A 50 1.38 17.08 8.84
C LYS A 50 0.93 15.65 8.57
N LEU A 51 -0.35 15.31 8.74
CA LEU A 51 -0.89 14.05 8.28
C LEU A 51 -0.97 14.05 6.75
N SER A 52 0.12 13.60 6.13
CA SER A 52 0.35 13.70 4.69
C SER A 52 -0.25 12.50 3.96
N MET A 53 -1.54 12.28 4.18
CA MET A 53 -2.32 11.22 3.53
C MET A 53 -3.49 11.82 2.75
N THR A 54 -3.56 11.52 1.46
CA THR A 54 -4.67 12.00 0.61
C THR A 54 -5.95 11.24 0.94
N LYS A 55 -7.11 11.84 0.64
CA LYS A 55 -8.41 11.17 0.73
C LYS A 55 -8.37 9.82 0.01
N MET A 56 -7.84 9.82 -1.21
CA MET A 56 -7.70 8.64 -2.07
C MET A 56 -6.85 7.55 -1.42
N THR A 57 -5.71 7.90 -0.80
CA THR A 57 -4.87 6.95 -0.06
C THR A 57 -5.62 6.31 1.11
N ILE A 58 -6.35 7.11 1.89
CA ILE A 58 -7.10 6.64 3.07
C ILE A 58 -8.26 5.72 2.65
N ASP A 59 -9.01 6.10 1.61
CA ASP A 59 -10.07 5.25 1.05
C ASP A 59 -9.52 3.90 0.52
N GLY A 60 -8.25 3.89 0.09
CA GLY A 60 -7.53 2.70 -0.36
C GLY A 60 -7.50 1.58 0.67
N PHE A 61 -7.53 1.88 1.99
CA PHE A 61 -7.60 0.85 3.03
C PHE A 61 -8.90 0.04 3.03
N LEU A 62 -9.96 0.55 2.40
CA LEU A 62 -11.24 -0.15 2.27
C LEU A 62 -11.26 -1.11 1.08
N ASN A 63 -10.37 -0.91 0.11
CA ASN A 63 -10.33 -1.69 -1.13
C ASN A 63 -8.87 -2.05 -1.49
N PRO A 64 -8.15 -2.80 -0.63
CA PRO A 64 -6.79 -3.22 -0.92
C PRO A 64 -6.74 -4.15 -2.15
N PRO A 65 -5.54 -4.40 -2.73
CA PRO A 65 -5.38 -5.41 -3.77
C PRO A 65 -5.71 -6.81 -3.23
N SER A 66 -6.16 -7.71 -4.10
CA SER A 66 -6.52 -9.10 -3.74
C SER A 66 -5.31 -10.02 -3.53
N GLN A 67 -4.17 -9.71 -4.14
CA GLN A 67 -2.96 -10.51 -4.09
C GLN A 67 -1.70 -9.67 -4.37
N PRO A 68 -0.50 -10.15 -4.00
CA PRO A 68 0.73 -9.38 -4.17
C PRO A 68 1.01 -8.93 -5.60
N SER A 69 0.71 -9.75 -6.62
CA SER A 69 0.93 -9.41 -8.03
C SER A 69 0.09 -8.25 -8.53
N ASP A 70 -1.04 -7.96 -7.88
CA ASP A 70 -1.93 -6.85 -8.22
C ASP A 70 -1.49 -5.56 -7.52
N CYS A 71 -0.64 -5.69 -6.50
CA CYS A 71 -0.10 -4.58 -5.74
C CYS A 71 1.05 -3.92 -6.51
N ILE A 72 0.78 -2.75 -7.09
CA ILE A 72 1.80 -1.94 -7.78
C ILE A 72 3.04 -1.73 -6.91
N PHE A 73 2.87 -1.46 -5.61
CA PHE A 73 3.99 -1.31 -4.68
C PHE A 73 4.86 -2.57 -4.64
N ALA A 74 4.27 -3.74 -4.40
CA ALA A 74 5.01 -4.99 -4.29
C ALA A 74 5.80 -5.31 -5.57
N ASN A 75 5.24 -4.98 -6.72
CA ASN A 75 5.87 -5.23 -8.02
C ASN A 75 7.03 -4.27 -8.33
N VAL A 76 7.03 -3.05 -7.80
CA VAL A 76 8.10 -2.04 -8.06
C VAL A 76 9.14 -1.96 -6.94
N THR A 77 8.91 -2.62 -5.81
CA THR A 77 9.85 -2.64 -4.69
C THR A 77 10.60 -3.95 -4.57
N ARG A 78 11.91 -3.85 -4.39
CA ARG A 78 12.75 -4.98 -3.95
C ARG A 78 13.04 -4.82 -2.47
N THR A 79 12.41 -5.64 -1.63
CA THR A 79 12.71 -5.67 -0.19
C THR A 79 13.81 -6.68 0.08
N ILE A 80 14.82 -6.25 0.84
CA ILE A 80 15.91 -7.08 1.33
C ILE A 80 16.00 -6.94 2.85
N THR A 81 16.47 -7.98 3.53
CA THR A 81 16.72 -7.94 4.98
C THR A 81 17.91 -7.05 5.33
N ALA A 82 18.13 -6.82 6.62
CA ALA A 82 19.22 -5.99 7.14
C ALA A 82 20.63 -6.52 6.78
N ASP A 83 20.75 -7.80 6.41
CA ASP A 83 21.99 -8.38 5.86
C ASP A 83 22.33 -7.90 4.45
N LEU A 84 21.43 -7.14 3.81
CA LEU A 84 21.48 -6.63 2.44
C LEU A 84 21.59 -7.72 1.36
N LYS A 85 21.28 -8.97 1.70
CA LYS A 85 21.44 -10.14 0.82
C LYS A 85 20.13 -10.87 0.64
N THR A 86 19.41 -11.16 1.73
CA THR A 86 18.25 -12.04 1.66
C THR A 86 17.04 -11.26 1.17
N ARG A 87 16.41 -11.75 0.09
CA ARG A 87 15.21 -11.14 -0.46
C ARG A 87 14.00 -11.48 0.43
N VAL A 88 13.22 -10.47 0.76
CA VAL A 88 11.91 -10.62 1.41
C VAL A 88 10.83 -10.60 0.31
N GLY A 89 9.96 -11.61 0.29
CA GLY A 89 8.90 -11.74 -0.71
C GLY A 89 7.69 -12.50 -0.16
N PRO A 90 6.48 -12.30 -0.73
CA PRO A 90 6.22 -11.70 -2.05
C PRO A 90 6.11 -10.16 -2.07
N CYS A 91 6.11 -9.52 -0.90
CA CYS A 91 6.21 -8.08 -0.73
C CYS A 91 7.05 -7.77 0.52
N GLN A 92 7.07 -6.52 1.00
CA GLN A 92 7.84 -6.15 2.20
C GLN A 92 7.51 -6.96 3.46
N PHE A 93 6.32 -7.57 3.53
CA PHE A 93 5.88 -8.35 4.68
C PHE A 93 6.43 -9.79 4.70
N GLY A 94 6.98 -10.27 3.59
CA GLY A 94 7.37 -11.67 3.49
C GLY A 94 6.18 -12.64 3.54
N GLY A 95 6.46 -13.94 3.61
CA GLY A 95 5.47 -14.97 3.95
C GLY A 95 4.31 -15.11 2.97
N ASN A 96 3.10 -15.23 3.51
CA ASN A 96 1.85 -15.36 2.78
C ASN A 96 0.82 -14.32 3.30
N PRO A 97 0.96 -13.03 2.92
CA PRO A 97 0.13 -11.96 3.44
C PRO A 97 -1.32 -12.10 2.94
N ASP A 98 -2.30 -11.89 3.82
CA ASP A 98 -3.70 -11.76 3.45
C ASP A 98 -3.96 -10.35 2.88
N CYS A 99 -3.81 -10.24 1.56
CA CYS A 99 -3.96 -8.96 0.87
C CYS A 99 -5.37 -8.39 0.95
N SER A 100 -6.41 -9.21 1.16
CA SER A 100 -7.79 -8.73 1.31
C SER A 100 -7.97 -7.83 2.54
N GLN A 101 -7.06 -7.96 3.51
CA GLN A 101 -7.00 -7.16 4.73
C GLN A 101 -5.74 -6.27 4.80
N CYS A 102 -5.06 -6.05 3.67
CA CYS A 102 -3.82 -5.26 3.65
C CYS A 102 -4.01 -3.86 4.25
N GLY A 103 -3.07 -3.46 5.10
CA GLY A 103 -3.00 -2.17 5.77
C GLY A 103 -1.81 -1.32 5.36
N CYS A 104 -1.01 -1.76 4.40
CA CYS A 104 0.16 -1.01 3.91
C CYS A 104 -0.27 0.32 3.27
N LEU A 105 0.22 1.45 3.81
CA LEU A 105 0.02 2.78 3.23
C LEU A 105 0.39 2.83 1.75
N ALA A 106 1.56 2.28 1.40
CA ALA A 106 2.07 2.34 0.04
C ALA A 106 1.21 1.52 -0.93
N SER A 107 0.72 0.36 -0.49
CA SER A 107 -0.25 -0.44 -1.22
C SER A 107 -1.57 0.33 -1.40
N ALA A 108 -2.12 0.89 -0.32
CA ALA A 108 -3.37 1.66 -0.37
C ALA A 108 -3.27 2.88 -1.31
N GLY A 109 -2.17 3.62 -1.24
CA GLY A 109 -1.91 4.77 -2.10
C GLY A 109 -1.74 4.39 -3.57
N LEU A 110 -0.82 3.48 -3.89
CA LEU A 110 -0.53 3.11 -5.28
C LEU A 110 -1.68 2.33 -5.93
N ASN A 111 -2.39 1.48 -5.19
CA ASN A 111 -3.59 0.82 -5.69
C ASN A 111 -4.69 1.83 -6.06
N SER A 112 -4.85 2.89 -5.26
CA SER A 112 -5.83 3.94 -5.54
C SER A 112 -5.43 4.78 -6.76
N ILE A 113 -4.14 5.07 -6.92
CA ILE A 113 -3.60 5.67 -8.15
C ILE A 113 -3.84 4.75 -9.36
N GLY A 114 -3.59 3.45 -9.22
CA GLY A 114 -3.83 2.47 -10.29
C GLY A 114 -5.30 2.43 -10.76
N LYS A 115 -6.25 2.72 -9.87
CA LYS A 115 -7.68 2.80 -10.19
C LYS A 115 -8.08 4.13 -10.84
N ALA A 116 -7.26 5.18 -10.74
CA ALA A 116 -7.55 6.46 -11.38
C ALA A 116 -7.57 6.30 -12.90
N LYS A 117 -8.56 6.95 -13.54
CA LYS A 117 -8.74 6.93 -14.99
C LYS A 117 -8.16 8.20 -15.61
N LEU A 118 -7.45 8.04 -16.71
CA LEU A 118 -6.98 9.13 -17.55
C LEU A 118 -8.09 9.58 -18.52
N PRO A 119 -7.94 10.76 -19.17
CA PRO A 119 -8.78 11.14 -20.30
C PRO A 119 -8.80 10.00 -21.34
N GLY A 120 -10.00 9.56 -21.73
CA GLY A 120 -10.21 8.37 -22.57
C GLY A 120 -10.54 7.08 -21.81
N GLY A 121 -10.63 7.12 -20.47
CA GLY A 121 -11.22 6.04 -19.66
C GLY A 121 -10.27 4.89 -19.29
N VAL A 122 -9.04 4.90 -19.79
CA VAL A 122 -7.99 3.93 -19.44
C VAL A 122 -7.50 4.19 -18.01
N SER A 123 -7.42 3.15 -17.18
CA SER A 123 -6.87 3.28 -15.83
C SER A 123 -5.34 3.31 -15.85
N VAL A 124 -4.73 4.07 -14.93
CA VAL A 124 -3.27 4.11 -14.76
C VAL A 124 -2.71 2.72 -14.49
N GLY A 125 -3.45 1.90 -13.73
CA GLY A 125 -3.09 0.52 -13.43
C GLY A 125 -3.00 -0.36 -14.68
N TRP A 126 -3.86 -0.14 -15.68
CA TRP A 126 -3.79 -0.90 -16.93
C TRP A 126 -2.49 -0.59 -17.70
N ILE A 127 -2.12 0.68 -17.79
CA ILE A 127 -0.87 1.12 -18.43
C ILE A 127 0.33 0.53 -17.68
N TYR A 128 0.31 0.63 -16.36
CA TYR A 128 1.35 0.07 -15.50
C TYR A 128 1.51 -1.45 -15.72
N GLN A 129 0.42 -2.22 -15.70
CA GLN A 129 0.49 -3.67 -15.87
C GLN A 129 1.01 -4.07 -17.25
N GLY A 130 0.63 -3.34 -18.31
CA GLY A 130 1.19 -3.53 -19.65
C GLY A 130 2.70 -3.30 -19.67
N SER A 131 3.14 -2.16 -19.13
CA SER A 131 4.57 -1.81 -19.04
C SER A 131 5.36 -2.82 -18.20
N TYR A 132 4.84 -3.23 -17.04
CA TYR A 132 5.47 -4.18 -16.14
C TYR A 132 5.68 -5.55 -16.80
N LYS A 133 4.66 -6.06 -17.51
CA LYS A 133 4.76 -7.33 -18.25
C LYS A 133 5.83 -7.28 -19.34
N ILE A 134 5.85 -6.19 -20.12
CA ILE A 134 6.87 -5.99 -21.15
C ILE A 134 8.26 -5.94 -20.53
N GLY A 135 8.43 -5.19 -19.44
CA GLY A 135 9.69 -5.10 -18.70
C GLY A 135 10.21 -6.47 -18.23
N ASN A 136 9.33 -7.31 -17.67
CA ASN A 136 9.70 -8.65 -17.24
C ASN A 136 10.12 -9.57 -18.40
N VAL A 137 9.48 -9.46 -19.57
CA VAL A 137 9.89 -10.21 -20.76
C VAL A 137 11.31 -9.80 -21.18
N PHE A 138 11.60 -8.50 -21.24
CA PHE A 138 12.95 -8.01 -21.57
C PHE A 138 13.99 -8.33 -20.51
N ALA A 139 13.64 -8.34 -19.23
CA ALA A 139 14.53 -8.79 -18.16
C ALA A 139 14.91 -10.26 -18.35
N ALA A 140 13.92 -11.13 -18.58
CA ALA A 140 14.14 -12.55 -18.82
C ALA A 140 15.02 -12.80 -20.07
N MET A 141 14.82 -12.04 -21.15
CA MET A 141 15.67 -12.12 -22.35
C MET A 141 17.13 -11.71 -22.11
N ARG A 142 17.37 -10.80 -21.15
CA ARG A 142 18.72 -10.36 -20.76
C ARG A 142 19.39 -11.28 -19.74
N GLY A 143 18.66 -12.27 -19.20
CA GLY A 143 19.15 -13.17 -18.16
C GLY A 143 19.18 -12.55 -16.76
N ASP A 144 18.38 -11.51 -16.53
CA ASP A 144 18.19 -10.87 -15.22
C ASP A 144 17.18 -11.64 -14.34
#